data_AF-A0A5D3CV19-F1
#
_entry.id   AF-A0A5D3CV19-F1
#
_cell.length_a   1.000
_cell.length_b   1.000
_cell.length_c   1.000
_cell.angle_alpha   90.00
_cell.angle_beta   90.00
_cell.angle_gamma   90.00
#
_symmetry.space_group_name_H-M   'P 1'
#
loop_
_entity.id
_entity.type
_entity.pdbx_description
1 polymer ?
#
loop_
_entity_poly.entity_id
_entity_poly.type
_entity_poly.pdbx_seq_one_letter_code
_entity_poly.pdbx_strand_id
1 'polypeptide(L)'
;MASKPNQLVLPPFNPGGHWALLAINAYDDTAYYLDSLQTTSRVDIRYVTDTAITIFRSQRNIQTKRKQPIWKTVKCPLQVDVVECGYYVMRYMRDIITNGSIVVTHLVSYQIDTRTSYSQLELDEVRMELADFLGGHM
;
A
#
# COMPACT_ATOMS: atom_id res chain seq x y z
N MET A 1 -7.23 -10.43 14.67
CA MET A 1 -8.46 -9.92 14.00
C MET A 1 -8.38 -10.29 12.52
N ALA A 2 -9.50 -10.65 11.87
CA ALA A 2 -9.52 -11.05 10.46
C ALA A 2 -10.14 -9.97 9.57
N SER A 3 -9.72 -9.88 8.29
CA SER A 3 -10.23 -8.87 7.34
C SER A 3 -11.76 -8.95 7.16
N LYS A 4 -12.37 -7.78 6.93
CA LYS A 4 -13.82 -7.56 6.70
C LYS A 4 -14.09 -7.08 5.27
N PRO A 5 -15.32 -7.21 4.75
CA PRO A 5 -15.70 -6.63 3.47
C PRO A 5 -15.38 -5.13 3.43
N ASN A 6 -14.94 -4.62 2.28
CA ASN A 6 -14.52 -3.23 2.05
C ASN A 6 -13.36 -2.74 2.94
N GLN A 7 -12.59 -3.65 3.55
CA GLN A 7 -11.40 -3.30 4.33
C GLN A 7 -10.13 -3.57 3.52
N LEU A 8 -9.21 -2.60 3.57
CA LEU A 8 -7.84 -2.76 3.09
C LEU A 8 -6.92 -3.21 4.21
N VAL A 9 -6.05 -4.18 3.90
CA VAL A 9 -4.88 -4.52 4.71
C VAL A 9 -3.68 -3.84 4.06
N LEU A 10 -2.86 -3.12 4.84
CA LEU A 10 -1.78 -2.28 4.36
C LEU A 10 -0.40 -2.79 4.85
N PRO A 11 0.11 -3.96 4.40
CA PRO A 11 1.39 -4.43 4.88
C PRO A 11 2.55 -3.70 4.19
N PRO A 12 3.46 -3.07 4.95
CA PRO A 12 4.73 -2.61 4.41
C PRO A 12 5.62 -3.81 4.12
N PHE A 13 6.45 -3.71 3.09
CA PHE A 13 7.31 -4.79 2.63
C PHE A 13 8.69 -4.27 2.23
N ASN A 14 9.73 -5.05 2.54
CA ASN A 14 11.11 -4.74 2.16
C ASN A 14 11.78 -5.96 1.50
N PRO A 15 11.92 -6.00 0.16
CA PRO A 15 12.57 -7.10 -0.54
C PRO A 15 14.11 -7.08 -0.50
N GLY A 16 14.73 -6.12 0.20
CA GLY A 16 16.18 -5.97 0.30
C GLY A 16 16.64 -4.55 -0.01
N GLY A 17 16.54 -3.66 0.98
CA GLY A 17 17.06 -2.29 0.93
C GLY A 17 16.09 -1.23 0.41
N HIS A 18 14.85 -1.59 0.11
CA HIS A 18 13.82 -0.68 -0.39
C HIS A 18 12.49 -0.98 0.29
N TRP A 19 11.75 0.04 0.74
CA TRP A 19 10.42 -0.14 1.32
C TRP A 19 9.33 0.15 0.29
N ALA A 20 8.38 -0.76 0.16
CA ALA A 20 7.17 -0.60 -0.64
C ALA A 20 5.94 -0.93 0.19
N LEU A 21 4.76 -0.53 -0.30
CA LEU A 21 3.49 -0.79 0.35
C LEU A 21 2.61 -1.67 -0.53
N LEU A 22 2.02 -2.70 0.07
CA LEU A 22 0.86 -3.37 -0.51
C LEU A 22 -0.42 -2.77 0.08
N ALA A 23 -1.45 -2.64 -0.74
CA ALA A 23 -2.83 -2.54 -0.24
C ALA A 23 -3.61 -3.74 -0.75
N ILE A 24 -4.25 -4.49 0.16
CA ILE A 24 -4.89 -5.76 -0.16
C ILE A 24 -6.36 -5.69 0.23
N ASN A 25 -7.24 -5.91 -0.74
CA ASN A 25 -8.65 -6.21 -0.50
C ASN A 25 -8.87 -7.71 -0.74
N ALA A 26 -8.91 -8.46 0.35
CA ALA A 26 -9.00 -9.92 0.29
C ALA A 26 -10.39 -10.43 -0.16
N TYR A 27 -11.46 -9.65 0.05
CA TYR A 27 -12.81 -10.01 -0.41
C TYR A 27 -12.98 -9.73 -1.91
N ASP A 28 -12.43 -8.62 -2.39
CA ASP A 28 -12.47 -8.26 -3.82
C ASP A 28 -11.37 -8.95 -4.63
N ASP A 29 -10.58 -9.79 -3.97
CA ASP A 29 -9.52 -10.57 -4.58
C ASP A 29 -8.50 -9.70 -5.34
N THR A 30 -8.16 -8.56 -4.76
CA THR A 30 -7.34 -7.53 -5.41
C THR A 30 -6.18 -7.10 -4.51
N ALA A 31 -4.99 -7.01 -5.10
CA ALA A 31 -3.80 -6.46 -4.49
C ALA A 31 -3.29 -5.27 -5.31
N TYR A 32 -2.85 -4.24 -4.60
CA TYR A 32 -2.29 -3.02 -5.15
C TYR A 32 -0.84 -2.91 -4.68
N TYR A 33 0.07 -2.60 -5.60
CA TYR A 33 1.47 -2.39 -5.30
C TYR A 33 1.79 -0.90 -5.44
N LEU A 34 2.21 -0.29 -4.33
CA LEU A 34 2.60 1.12 -4.24
C LEU A 34 4.10 1.18 -3.97
N ASP A 35 4.82 1.81 -4.90
CA ASP A 35 6.27 1.83 -4.91
C ASP A 35 6.77 3.19 -5.43
N SER A 36 7.44 3.94 -4.53
CA SER A 36 8.02 5.24 -4.82
C SER A 36 9.13 5.22 -5.87
N LEU A 37 9.72 4.05 -6.16
CA LEU A 37 10.70 3.85 -7.24
C LEU A 37 10.08 3.32 -8.53
N GLN A 38 8.77 3.01 -8.55
CA GLN A 38 8.08 2.36 -9.68
C GLN A 38 8.77 1.08 -10.17
N THR A 39 9.34 0.28 -9.26
CA THR A 39 9.80 -1.04 -9.65
C THR A 39 8.61 -1.95 -9.91
N THR A 40 8.84 -3.05 -10.63
CA THR A 40 7.79 -4.08 -10.75
C THR A 40 7.76 -4.91 -9.47
N SER A 41 6.54 -5.19 -8.97
CA SER A 41 6.39 -6.06 -7.80
C SER A 41 7.06 -7.41 -8.08
N ARG A 42 7.99 -7.81 -7.20
CA ARG A 42 8.79 -9.03 -7.36
C ARG A 42 7.93 -10.30 -7.31
N VAL A 43 8.45 -11.38 -7.89
CA VAL A 43 7.75 -12.67 -8.00
C VAL A 43 7.49 -13.28 -6.62
N ASP A 44 8.42 -13.13 -5.69
CA ASP A 44 8.31 -13.61 -4.30
C ASP A 44 7.13 -12.98 -3.55
N ILE A 45 6.98 -11.66 -3.60
CA ILE A 45 5.89 -10.97 -2.90
C ILE A 45 4.53 -11.28 -3.52
N ARG A 46 4.48 -11.45 -4.85
CA ARG A 46 3.26 -11.91 -5.53
C ARG A 46 2.84 -13.28 -5.04
N TYR A 47 3.77 -14.24 -5.04
CA TYR A 47 3.49 -15.60 -4.58
C TYR A 47 2.98 -15.65 -3.13
N VAL A 48 3.62 -14.91 -2.22
CA VAL A 48 3.20 -14.88 -0.80
C VAL A 48 1.81 -14.26 -0.66
N THR A 49 1.55 -13.15 -1.34
CA THR A 49 0.26 -12.45 -1.29
C THR A 49 -0.86 -13.28 -1.92
N ASP A 50 -0.61 -13.91 -3.06
CA ASP A 50 -1.56 -14.80 -3.74
C ASP A 50 -1.93 -15.99 -2.86
N THR A 51 -0.92 -16.58 -2.21
CA THR A 51 -1.12 -17.67 -1.24
C THR A 51 -1.95 -17.20 -0.05
N ALA A 52 -1.63 -16.04 0.53
CA ALA A 52 -2.37 -15.49 1.67
C ALA A 52 -3.83 -15.21 1.34
N ILE A 53 -4.12 -14.62 0.17
CA ILE A 53 -5.49 -14.37 -0.28
C ILE A 53 -6.22 -15.70 -0.55
N THR A 54 -5.55 -16.69 -1.14
CA THR A 54 -6.14 -18.03 -1.39
C THR A 54 -6.54 -18.71 -0.07
N ILE A 55 -5.66 -18.69 0.93
CA ILE A 55 -5.95 -19.21 2.28
C ILE A 55 -7.14 -18.47 2.89
N PHE A 56 -7.16 -17.12 2.79
CA PHE A 56 -8.26 -16.31 3.29
C PHE A 56 -9.60 -16.70 2.66
N ARG A 57 -9.66 -16.85 1.32
CA ARG A 57 -10.89 -17.25 0.62
C ARG A 57 -11.39 -18.61 1.10
N SER A 58 -10.49 -19.58 1.24
CA SER A 58 -10.81 -20.92 1.74
C SER A 58 -11.38 -20.89 3.17
N GLN A 59 -10.72 -20.17 4.08
CA GLN A 59 -11.16 -20.05 5.47
C GLN A 59 -12.52 -19.36 5.62
N ARG A 60 -12.88 -18.47 4.70
CA ARG A 60 -14.15 -17.73 4.70
C ARG A 60 -15.23 -18.38 3.83
N ASN A 61 -14.96 -19.52 3.21
CA ASN A 61 -15.86 -20.18 2.24
C ASN A 61 -16.32 -19.24 1.11
N ILE A 62 -15.45 -18.33 0.67
CA ILE A 62 -15.75 -17.39 -0.42
C ILE A 62 -15.55 -18.10 -1.75
N GLN A 63 -16.62 -18.25 -2.52
CA GLN A 63 -16.55 -18.79 -3.88
C GLN A 63 -16.10 -17.70 -4.86
N THR A 64 -15.09 -18.00 -5.67
CA THR A 64 -14.63 -17.14 -6.77
C THR A 64 -14.38 -17.98 -8.00
N LYS A 65 -14.68 -17.43 -9.19
CA LYS A 65 -14.30 -18.05 -10.47
C LYS A 65 -12.84 -17.76 -10.83
N ARG A 66 -12.17 -16.83 -10.13
CA ARG A 66 -10.80 -16.42 -10.41
C ARG A 66 -9.81 -17.41 -9.82
N LYS A 67 -8.82 -17.80 -10.63
CA LYS A 67 -7.72 -18.69 -10.20
C LYS A 67 -6.64 -17.95 -9.42
N GLN A 68 -6.46 -16.66 -9.66
CA GLN A 68 -5.43 -15.82 -9.03
C GLN A 68 -6.00 -14.42 -8.72
N PRO A 69 -5.48 -13.74 -7.68
CA PRO A 69 -5.86 -12.36 -7.40
C PRO A 69 -5.52 -11.41 -8.54
N ILE A 70 -6.24 -10.29 -8.57
CA ILE A 70 -5.98 -9.20 -9.51
C ILE A 70 -4.90 -8.29 -8.92
N TRP A 71 -3.81 -8.12 -9.66
CA TRP A 71 -2.76 -7.18 -9.32
C TRP A 71 -2.94 -5.88 -10.08
N LYS A 72 -2.95 -4.76 -9.36
CA LYS A 72 -3.04 -3.42 -9.93
C LYS A 72 -1.79 -2.63 -9.57
N THR A 73 -1.05 -2.20 -10.58
CA THR A 73 0.00 -1.20 -10.40
C THR A 73 -0.66 0.16 -10.21
N VAL A 74 -0.28 0.85 -9.15
CA VAL A 74 -0.80 2.16 -8.79
C VAL A 74 0.19 3.22 -9.24
N LYS A 75 -0.29 4.34 -9.79
CA LYS A 75 0.58 5.50 -9.99
C LYS A 75 0.62 6.28 -8.68
N CYS A 76 1.72 6.16 -7.94
CA CYS A 76 1.92 6.84 -6.66
C CYS A 76 3.03 7.90 -6.77
N PRO A 77 3.06 8.91 -5.88
CA PRO A 77 4.15 9.89 -5.78
C PRO A 77 5.53 9.23 -5.76
N LEU A 78 6.49 9.84 -6.45
CA LEU A 78 7.82 9.25 -6.66
C LEU A 78 8.85 9.86 -5.72
N GLN A 79 9.74 9.03 -5.17
CA GLN A 79 10.85 9.57 -4.40
C GLN A 79 11.89 10.22 -5.32
N VAL A 80 12.44 11.34 -4.86
CA VAL A 80 13.52 12.04 -5.57
C VAL A 80 14.87 11.45 -5.15
N ASP A 81 15.02 11.14 -3.86
CA ASP A 81 16.23 10.53 -3.30
C ASP A 81 16.04 9.01 -3.10
N VAL A 82 17.11 8.28 -2.80
CA VAL A 82 17.12 6.81 -2.66
C VAL A 82 16.75 6.32 -1.26
N VAL A 83 16.81 7.18 -0.24
CA VAL A 83 16.65 6.78 1.18
C VAL A 83 15.25 7.01 1.77
N GLU A 84 14.35 7.70 1.05
CA GLU A 84 13.08 8.16 1.63
C GLU A 84 11.93 7.15 1.55
N CYS A 85 12.16 5.97 0.96
CA CYS A 85 11.13 4.95 0.71
C CYS A 85 10.25 4.64 1.94
N GLY A 86 10.84 4.61 3.13
CA GLY A 86 10.08 4.42 4.39
C GLY A 86 9.08 5.54 4.67
N TYR A 87 9.46 6.80 4.46
CA TYR A 87 8.57 7.95 4.63
C TYR A 87 7.45 7.98 3.59
N TYR A 88 7.75 7.57 2.35
CA TYR A 88 6.72 7.40 1.31
C TYR A 88 5.71 6.33 1.71
N VAL A 89 6.16 5.18 2.23
CA VAL A 89 5.26 4.13 2.75
C VAL A 89 4.37 4.65 3.88
N MET A 90 4.94 5.39 4.84
CA MET A 90 4.16 6.02 5.92
C MET A 90 3.12 7.01 5.36
N ARG A 91 3.51 7.84 4.39
CA ARG A 91 2.63 8.81 3.77
C ARG A 91 1.51 8.16 2.97
N TYR A 92 1.80 7.11 2.20
CA TYR A 92 0.77 6.32 1.50
C TYR A 92 -0.25 5.75 2.48
N MET A 93 0.20 5.17 3.59
CA MET A 93 -0.71 4.63 4.62
C MET A 93 -1.60 5.73 5.19
N ARG A 94 -1.02 6.89 5.54
CA ARG A 94 -1.76 8.04 6.06
C ARG A 94 -2.82 8.53 5.07
N ASP A 95 -2.46 8.69 3.81
CA ASP A 95 -3.37 9.16 2.76
C ASP A 95 -4.53 8.17 2.53
N ILE A 96 -4.24 6.86 2.53
CA ILE A 96 -5.25 5.81 2.39
C ILE A 96 -6.16 5.73 3.62
N ILE A 97 -5.62 5.88 4.82
CA ILE A 97 -6.41 5.82 6.06
C ILE A 97 -7.32 7.06 6.16
N THR A 98 -6.78 8.25 5.89
CA THR A 98 -7.51 9.52 6.03
C THR A 98 -8.65 9.64 5.02
N ASN A 99 -8.42 9.22 3.78
CA ASN A 99 -9.39 9.36 2.70
C ASN A 99 -10.15 8.05 2.39
N GLY A 100 -9.86 6.98 3.14
CA GLY A 100 -10.37 5.64 2.89
C GLY A 100 -9.80 4.98 1.63
N SER A 101 -10.39 3.85 1.24
CA SER A 101 -10.02 3.10 0.02
C SER A 101 -10.24 3.89 -1.28
N ILE A 102 -10.87 5.06 -1.20
CA ILE A 102 -11.07 5.99 -2.32
C ILE A 102 -9.72 6.42 -2.90
N VAL A 103 -8.68 6.63 -2.09
CA VAL A 103 -7.35 7.02 -2.60
C VAL A 103 -6.74 5.93 -3.46
N VAL A 104 -6.85 4.66 -3.08
CA VAL A 104 -6.36 3.55 -3.92
C VAL A 104 -7.11 3.53 -5.26
N THR A 105 -8.42 3.78 -5.26
CA THR A 105 -9.20 3.90 -6.49
C THR A 105 -8.82 5.13 -7.31
N HIS A 106 -8.59 6.29 -6.67
CA HIS A 106 -8.17 7.52 -7.33
C HIS A 106 -6.78 7.40 -7.96
N LEU A 107 -5.80 6.84 -7.26
CA LEU A 107 -4.45 6.58 -7.78
C LEU A 107 -4.44 5.53 -8.92
N VAL A 108 -5.53 4.78 -9.08
CA VAL A 108 -5.73 3.80 -10.18
C VAL A 108 -6.56 4.36 -11.33
N SER A 109 -7.50 5.28 -11.08
CA SER A 109 -8.51 5.73 -12.06
C SER A 109 -8.35 7.17 -12.52
N TYR A 110 -7.97 8.09 -11.64
CA TYR A 110 -7.73 9.48 -11.99
C TYR A 110 -6.23 9.63 -12.23
N GLN A 111 -5.88 9.92 -13.48
CA GLN A 111 -4.57 10.41 -13.91
C GLN A 111 -4.29 11.79 -13.28
N ILE A 112 -4.38 11.91 -11.95
CA ILE A 112 -3.68 12.97 -11.22
C ILE A 112 -2.23 12.84 -11.67
N ASP A 113 -1.54 13.97 -11.83
CA ASP A 113 -0.13 13.99 -12.21
C ASP A 113 0.75 13.48 -11.05
N THR A 114 0.54 12.22 -10.66
CA THR A 114 1.19 11.49 -9.57
C THR A 114 2.63 11.12 -9.92
N ARG A 115 3.21 11.76 -10.95
CA ARG A 115 4.67 11.80 -11.16
C ARG A 115 5.34 12.84 -10.27
N THR A 116 4.56 13.70 -9.62
CA THR A 116 5.07 14.64 -8.64
C THR A 116 5.43 13.89 -7.36
N SER A 117 6.64 14.13 -6.87
CA SER A 117 7.08 13.66 -5.57
C SER A 117 6.24 14.31 -4.47
N TYR A 118 6.18 13.68 -3.30
CA TYR A 118 5.70 14.41 -2.13
C TYR A 118 6.63 15.61 -1.88
N SER A 119 6.05 16.73 -1.47
CA SER A 119 6.82 17.87 -0.98
C SER A 119 7.49 17.53 0.35
N GLN A 120 8.54 18.28 0.69
CA GLN A 120 9.22 18.12 1.98
C GLN A 120 8.25 18.29 3.16
N LEU A 121 7.31 19.24 3.05
CA LEU A 121 6.29 19.51 4.06
C LEU A 121 5.38 18.28 4.29
N GLU A 122 4.92 17.63 3.22
CA GLU A 122 4.06 16.44 3.32
C GLU A 122 4.79 15.23 3.94
N LEU A 123 6.09 15.09 3.68
CA LEU A 123 6.93 14.08 4.32
C LEU A 123 7.22 14.45 5.79
N ASP A 124 7.39 15.74 6.08
CA ASP A 124 7.61 16.20 7.44
C ASP A 124 6.37 16.03 8.31
N GLU A 125 5.15 16.10 7.76
CA GLU A 125 3.92 15.76 8.49
C GLU A 125 3.99 14.36 9.11
N VAL A 126 4.37 13.33 8.33
CA VAL A 126 4.45 11.96 8.87
C VAL A 126 5.64 11.76 9.81
N ARG A 127 6.72 12.53 9.63
CA ARG A 127 7.87 12.53 10.54
C ARG A 127 7.51 13.14 11.88
N MET A 128 6.82 14.28 11.86
CA MET A 128 6.34 14.98 13.05
C MET A 128 5.28 14.15 13.78
N GLU A 129 4.31 13.55 13.07
CA GLU A 129 3.33 12.66 13.70
C GLU A 129 3.99 11.47 14.41
N LEU A 130 5.04 10.88 13.82
CA LEU A 130 5.83 9.84 14.46
C LEU A 130 6.60 10.38 15.68
N ALA A 131 7.25 11.53 15.55
CA ALA A 131 8.00 12.16 16.63
C ALA A 131 7.08 12.54 17.80
N ASP A 132 5.90 13.09 17.54
CA ASP A 132 4.89 13.45 18.53
C ASP A 132 4.33 12.20 19.23
N PHE A 133 4.06 11.14 18.48
CA PHE A 133 3.59 9.87 19.05
C PHE A 133 4.63 9.23 19.98
N LEU A 134 5.91 9.27 19.61
CA LEU A 134 7.00 8.72 20.41
C LEU A 134 7.40 9.65 21.57
N GLY A 135 7.36 10.96 21.33
CA GLY A 135 7.71 12.01 22.28
C GLY A 135 6.64 12.27 23.33
N GLY A 136 5.41 11.80 23.08
CA GLY A 136 4.31 11.66 24.03
C GLY A 136 4.19 12.78 25.06
N HIS A 137 3.54 13.90 24.70
CA HIS A 137 3.35 15.03 25.63
C HIS A 137 4.67 15.51 26.27
N MET A 138 5.39 16.42 25.60
CA MET A 138 6.15 17.41 26.38
C MET A 138 5.20 18.48 26.89
#